data_AF-A0A3M1KN97-F1
#
_entry.id   AF-A0A3M1KN97-F1
#
_cell.length_a   1.000
_cell.length_b   1.000
_cell.length_c   1.000
_cell.angle_alpha   90.00
_cell.angle_beta   90.00
_cell.angle_gamma   90.00
#
_symmetry.space_group_name_H-M   'P 1'
#
loop_
_entity.id
_entity.type
_entity.pdbx_description
1 polymer ?
#
loop_
_entity_poly.entity_id
_entity_poly.type
_entity_poly.pdbx_seq_one_letter_code
_entity_poly.pdbx_strand_id
1 'polypeptide(L)'
;MSIFAWGGPAPDDDATETSWIATRQLLAGSIHRATRHLVEHGLAARGAPALARFVSIVATRFSATAAEKLALQMVPVIGAVTGASINTIFVRYYQQTADAHFSIRRLERIYGEAAVQDELRRLAESGSVR
;
A
#
# COMPACT_ATOMS: atom_id res chain seq x y z
N MET A 1 10.00 28.92 18.72
CA MET A 1 11.38 29.26 18.30
C MET A 1 11.34 29.70 16.85
N SER A 2 11.08 30.98 16.61
CA SER A 2 11.22 31.63 15.30
C SER A 2 12.62 32.24 15.26
N ILE A 3 13.56 31.51 14.68
CA ILE A 3 14.97 31.90 14.64
C ILE A 3 15.17 32.62 13.30
N PHE A 4 15.18 33.96 13.36
CA PHE A 4 15.74 34.91 12.40
C PHE A 4 15.48 34.68 10.90
N ALA A 5 14.38 35.26 10.41
CA ALA A 5 14.25 35.69 9.02
C ALA A 5 14.16 37.22 9.00
N TRP A 6 15.31 37.89 9.10
CA TRP A 6 15.46 39.29 8.71
C TRP A 6 16.49 39.31 7.58
N GLY A 7 16.07 38.83 6.40
CA GLY A 7 16.72 39.15 5.13
C GLY A 7 16.24 40.52 4.69
N GLY A 8 17.16 41.45 4.42
CA GLY A 8 16.82 42.82 4.03
C GLY A 8 16.18 42.88 2.65
N PRO A 9 15.47 43.97 2.29
CA PRO A 9 14.76 44.11 1.02
C PRO A 9 15.72 44.45 -0.13
N ALA A 10 16.86 43.77 -0.21
CA ALA A 10 17.82 43.97 -1.29
C ALA A 10 17.37 43.11 -2.50
N PRO A 11 17.26 43.68 -3.71
CA PRO A 11 16.85 42.94 -4.92
C PRO A 11 17.75 41.74 -5.28
N ASP A 12 18.91 41.61 -4.63
CA ASP A 12 19.89 40.53 -4.81
C ASP A 12 19.56 39.26 -4.00
N ASP A 13 18.70 39.36 -2.98
CA ASP A 13 18.30 38.25 -2.10
C ASP A 13 17.27 37.34 -2.81
N ASP A 14 16.25 37.93 -3.45
CA ASP A 14 15.25 37.23 -4.27
C ASP A 14 15.88 36.55 -5.51
N ALA A 15 16.90 37.17 -6.10
CA ALA A 15 17.64 36.61 -7.23
C ALA A 15 18.41 35.33 -6.83
N THR A 16 18.92 35.28 -5.61
CA THR A 16 19.66 34.13 -5.07
C THR A 16 18.71 32.96 -4.81
N GLU A 17 17.55 33.17 -4.19
CA GLU A 17 16.54 32.11 -4.02
C GLU A 17 15.99 31.57 -5.35
N THR A 18 15.73 32.47 -6.30
CA THR A 18 15.23 32.11 -7.64
C THR A 18 16.26 31.28 -8.41
N SER A 19 17.56 31.63 -8.29
CA SER A 19 18.64 30.90 -8.95
C SER A 19 18.81 29.47 -8.40
N TRP A 20 18.67 29.28 -7.08
CA TRP A 20 18.72 27.96 -6.44
C TRP A 20 17.54 27.08 -6.88
N ILE A 21 16.32 27.62 -6.84
CA ILE A 21 15.12 26.90 -7.25
C ILE A 21 15.17 26.58 -8.75
N ALA A 22 15.59 27.52 -9.59
CA ALA A 22 15.76 27.30 -11.03
C ALA A 22 16.81 26.22 -11.32
N THR A 23 17.95 26.25 -10.63
CA THR A 23 18.99 25.22 -10.75
C THR A 23 18.46 23.84 -10.37
N ARG A 24 17.69 23.76 -9.27
CA ARG A 24 17.05 22.52 -8.84
C ARG A 24 16.07 21.98 -9.88
N GLN A 25 15.26 22.86 -10.49
CA GLN A 25 14.31 22.46 -11.52
C GLN A 25 15.00 22.03 -12.83
N LEU A 26 16.06 22.73 -13.24
CA LEU A 26 16.88 22.34 -14.39
C LEU A 26 17.50 20.95 -14.19
N LEU A 27 18.05 20.70 -13.01
CA LEU A 27 18.62 19.40 -12.65
C LEU A 27 17.54 18.31 -12.57
N ALA A 28 16.38 18.61 -11.98
CA ALA A 28 15.26 17.68 -11.96
C ALA A 28 14.80 17.32 -13.38
N GLY A 29 14.76 18.30 -14.30
CA GLY A 29 14.42 18.09 -15.70
C GLY A 29 15.45 17.27 -16.48
N SER A 30 16.75 17.36 -16.15
CA SER A 30 17.78 16.51 -16.77
C SER A 30 17.72 15.07 -16.26
N ILE A 31 17.53 14.88 -14.95
CA ILE A 31 17.33 13.57 -14.32
C ILE A 31 16.08 12.90 -14.90
N HIS A 32 14.95 13.60 -14.97
CA HIS A 32 13.69 13.05 -15.49
C HIS A 32 13.81 12.56 -16.93
N ARG A 33 14.53 13.30 -17.78
CA ARG A 33 14.82 12.89 -19.16
C ARG A 33 15.67 11.63 -19.22
N ALA A 34 16.68 11.51 -18.35
CA ALA A 34 17.50 10.31 -18.25
C ALA A 34 16.68 9.10 -17.74
N THR A 35 15.81 9.29 -16.75
CA THR A 35 14.91 8.24 -16.24
C THR A 35 13.93 7.78 -17.30
N ARG A 36 13.31 8.71 -18.07
CA ARG A 36 12.41 8.35 -19.17
C ARG A 36 13.14 7.53 -20.24
N HIS A 37 14.35 7.93 -20.60
CA HIS A 37 15.17 7.18 -21.56
C HIS A 37 15.48 5.76 -21.07
N LEU A 38 15.73 5.59 -19.76
CA LEU A 38 15.93 4.28 -19.12
C LEU A 38 14.65 3.42 -19.10
N VAL A 39 13.47 4.02 -18.88
CA VAL A 39 12.19 3.30 -18.93
C VAL A 39 11.89 2.82 -20.36
N GLU A 40 12.16 3.66 -21.36
CA GLU A 40 11.87 3.37 -22.77
C GLU A 40 12.85 2.38 -23.41
N HIS A 41 14.15 2.47 -23.08
CA HIS A 41 15.21 1.69 -23.73
C HIS A 41 15.86 0.64 -22.83
N GLY A 42 15.44 0.57 -21.56
CA GLY A 42 15.98 -0.34 -20.55
C GLY A 42 17.46 -0.11 -20.24
N LEU A 43 18.03 -1.03 -19.45
CA LEU A 43 19.47 -1.10 -19.18
C LEU A 43 20.30 -1.56 -20.40
N ALA A 44 19.75 -1.56 -21.62
CA ALA A 44 20.43 -2.03 -22.83
C ALA A 44 20.96 -0.89 -23.73
N ALA A 45 20.68 0.37 -23.39
CA ALA A 45 21.16 1.53 -24.15
C ALA A 45 22.70 1.69 -24.08
N ARG A 46 23.31 2.38 -25.05
CA ARG A 46 24.78 2.60 -25.16
C ARG A 46 25.48 3.20 -23.92
N GLY A 47 24.73 3.68 -22.91
CA GLY A 47 25.24 4.16 -21.61
C GLY A 47 25.09 3.18 -20.43
N ALA A 48 24.58 1.97 -20.67
CA ALA A 48 24.27 0.97 -19.66
C ALA A 48 25.41 0.62 -18.68
N PRO A 49 26.68 0.48 -19.11
CA PRO A 49 27.76 0.13 -18.18
C PRO A 49 28.10 1.27 -17.21
N ALA A 50 28.01 2.53 -17.66
CA ALA A 50 28.26 3.69 -16.83
C ALA A 50 27.13 3.91 -15.82
N LEU A 51 25.88 3.73 -16.25
CA LEU A 51 24.70 3.77 -15.39
C LEU A 51 24.68 2.62 -14.37
N ALA A 52 24.97 1.40 -14.79
CA ALA A 52 25.07 0.25 -13.89
C ALA A 52 26.17 0.47 -12.83
N ARG A 53 27.32 1.02 -13.23
CA ARG A 53 28.42 1.36 -12.31
C ARG A 53 28.04 2.49 -11.35
N PHE A 54 27.34 3.51 -11.84
CA PHE A 54 26.82 4.59 -11.00
C PHE A 54 25.79 4.08 -9.98
N VAL A 55 24.81 3.29 -10.44
CA VAL A 55 23.81 2.63 -9.58
C VAL A 55 24.50 1.72 -8.56
N SER A 56 25.51 0.96 -8.96
CA SER A 56 26.28 0.12 -8.05
C SER A 56 26.97 0.96 -6.95
N ILE A 57 27.64 2.05 -7.28
CA ILE A 57 28.30 2.93 -6.30
C ILE A 57 27.30 3.55 -5.32
N VAL A 58 26.15 4.03 -5.84
CA VAL A 58 25.08 4.59 -5.03
C VAL A 58 24.46 3.51 -4.15
N ALA A 59 24.19 2.33 -4.70
CA ALA A 59 23.67 1.19 -3.94
C ALA A 59 24.63 0.78 -2.83
N THR A 60 25.94 0.66 -3.06
CA THR A 60 26.89 0.28 -2.00
C THR A 60 26.90 1.28 -0.84
N ARG A 61 26.68 2.58 -1.10
CA ARG A 61 26.65 3.64 -0.06
C ARG A 61 25.29 3.84 0.60
N PHE A 62 24.19 3.59 -0.11
CA PHE A 62 22.83 3.93 0.33
C PHE A 62 21.89 2.72 0.49
N SER A 63 22.29 1.51 0.07
CA SER A 63 21.39 0.35 0.08
C SER A 63 20.98 -0.08 1.48
N ALA A 64 21.84 0.00 2.48
CA ALA A 64 21.49 -0.39 3.84
C ALA A 64 20.42 0.55 4.43
N THR A 65 20.66 1.85 4.40
CA THR A 65 19.75 2.86 4.96
C THR A 65 18.47 3.05 4.14
N ALA A 66 18.54 2.88 2.81
CA ALA A 66 17.35 2.90 1.96
C ALA A 66 16.48 1.64 2.16
N ALA A 67 17.09 0.46 2.29
CA ALA A 67 16.36 -0.78 2.57
C ALA A 67 15.67 -0.73 3.94
N GLU A 68 16.34 -0.21 4.97
CA GLU A 68 15.74 0.01 6.29
C GLU A 68 14.52 0.93 6.22
N LYS A 69 14.61 2.07 5.51
CA LYS A 69 13.47 2.98 5.33
C LYS A 69 12.31 2.34 4.58
N LEU A 70 12.61 1.59 3.52
CA LEU A 70 11.58 0.86 2.78
C LEU A 70 10.93 -0.20 3.66
N ALA A 71 11.70 -0.98 4.42
CA ALA A 71 11.16 -1.97 5.35
C ALA A 71 10.19 -1.31 6.34
N LEU A 72 10.59 -0.18 6.95
CA LEU A 72 9.73 0.58 7.87
C LEU A 72 8.46 1.10 7.19
N GLN A 73 8.54 1.56 5.94
CA GLN A 73 7.37 2.04 5.18
C GLN A 73 6.45 0.92 4.72
N MET A 74 6.97 -0.30 4.56
CA MET A 74 6.17 -1.48 4.19
C MET A 74 5.42 -2.06 5.38
N VAL A 75 5.86 -1.82 6.62
CA VAL A 75 5.17 -2.32 7.84
C VAL A 75 3.69 -1.90 7.86
N PRO A 76 3.31 -0.61 7.67
CA PRO A 76 1.91 -0.21 7.58
C PRO A 76 1.14 -0.90 6.45
N VAL A 77 1.77 -1.10 5.29
CA VAL A 77 1.11 -1.72 4.12
C VAL A 77 0.80 -3.19 4.40
N ILE A 78 1.78 -3.94 4.91
CA ILE A 78 1.61 -5.35 5.27
C ILE A 78 0.58 -5.48 6.40
N GLY A 79 0.63 -4.58 7.39
CA GLY A 79 -0.34 -4.52 8.47
C GLY A 79 -1.76 -4.28 7.95
N ALA A 80 -1.94 -3.35 7.01
CA ALA A 80 -3.23 -3.05 6.41
C ALA A 80 -3.79 -4.25 5.61
N VAL A 81 -2.96 -4.90 4.78
CA VAL A 81 -3.39 -6.08 4.01
C VAL A 81 -3.78 -7.24 4.92
N THR A 82 -2.95 -7.51 5.94
CA THR A 82 -3.20 -8.57 6.93
C THR A 82 -4.48 -8.27 7.72
N GLY A 83 -4.62 -7.04 8.21
CA GLY A 83 -5.78 -6.60 8.97
C GLY A 83 -7.07 -6.67 8.16
N ALA A 84 -7.05 -6.23 6.90
CA ALA A 84 -8.19 -6.32 6.00
C ALA A 84 -8.58 -7.78 5.70
N SER A 85 -7.59 -8.66 5.52
CA SER A 85 -7.82 -10.08 5.29
C SER A 85 -8.51 -10.74 6.49
N ILE A 86 -7.97 -10.54 7.69
CA ILE A 86 -8.55 -11.04 8.94
C ILE A 86 -9.97 -10.50 9.12
N ASN A 87 -10.15 -9.18 9.00
CA ASN A 87 -11.46 -8.54 9.13
C ASN A 87 -12.48 -9.13 8.16
N THR A 88 -12.09 -9.37 6.91
CA THR A 88 -12.98 -9.95 5.89
C THR A 88 -13.39 -11.38 6.24
N ILE A 89 -12.47 -12.20 6.75
CA ILE A 89 -12.77 -13.57 7.22
C ILE A 89 -13.79 -13.52 8.36
N PHE A 90 -13.58 -12.66 9.35
CA PHE A 90 -14.48 -12.51 10.49
C PHE A 90 -15.88 -12.03 10.06
N VAL A 91 -15.95 -10.98 9.24
CA VAL A 91 -17.23 -10.46 8.73
C VAL A 91 -17.99 -11.55 7.98
N ARG A 92 -17.31 -12.28 7.08
CA ARG A 92 -17.94 -13.38 6.33
C ARG A 92 -18.46 -14.48 7.26
N TYR A 93 -17.66 -14.88 8.25
CA TYR A 93 -18.05 -15.90 9.22
C TYR A 93 -19.31 -15.48 9.98
N TYR A 94 -19.31 -14.29 10.56
CA TYR A 94 -20.45 -13.81 11.34
C TYR A 94 -21.69 -13.51 10.49
N GLN A 95 -21.51 -13.07 9.25
CA GLN A 95 -22.64 -12.93 8.31
C GLN A 95 -23.28 -14.29 8.01
N GLN A 96 -22.50 -15.32 7.70
CA GLN A 96 -23.04 -16.66 7.46
C GLN A 96 -23.74 -17.24 8.69
N THR A 97 -23.16 -17.07 9.88
CA THR A 97 -23.81 -17.48 11.13
C THR A 97 -25.10 -16.72 11.39
N ALA A 98 -25.11 -15.41 11.15
CA ALA A 98 -26.31 -14.58 11.30
C ALA A 98 -27.39 -15.02 10.31
N ASP A 99 -27.05 -15.19 9.03
CA ASP A 99 -27.98 -15.62 7.99
C ASP A 99 -28.59 -16.99 8.31
N ALA A 100 -27.77 -17.95 8.76
CA ALA A 100 -28.23 -19.26 9.19
C ALA A 100 -29.16 -19.14 10.42
N HIS A 101 -28.74 -18.39 11.44
CA HIS A 101 -29.53 -18.20 12.65
C HIS A 101 -30.88 -17.56 12.35
N PHE A 102 -30.92 -16.46 11.59
CA PHE A 102 -32.17 -15.79 11.23
C PHE A 102 -33.06 -16.63 10.30
N SER A 103 -32.46 -17.45 9.43
CA SER A 103 -33.21 -18.39 8.59
C SER A 103 -33.91 -19.46 9.43
N ILE A 104 -33.20 -20.07 10.38
CA ILE A 104 -33.80 -21.05 11.30
C ILE A 104 -34.89 -20.38 12.14
N ARG A 105 -34.61 -19.22 12.73
CA ARG A 105 -35.59 -18.43 13.52
C ARG A 105 -36.85 -18.09 12.74
N ARG A 106 -36.74 -17.89 11.42
CA ARG A 106 -37.89 -17.65 10.54
C ARG A 106 -38.69 -18.92 10.31
N LEU A 107 -38.04 -20.08 10.13
CA LEU A 107 -38.72 -21.37 10.00
C LEU A 107 -39.44 -21.76 11.29
N GLU A 108 -38.81 -21.57 12.44
CA GLU A 108 -39.39 -21.88 13.76
C GLU A 108 -40.67 -21.09 14.01
N ARG A 109 -40.74 -19.83 13.55
CA ARG A 109 -41.97 -19.02 13.64
C ARG A 109 -43.13 -19.55 12.79
N ILE A 110 -42.85 -20.25 11.69
CA ILE A 110 -43.87 -20.73 10.75
C ILE A 110 -44.31 -22.15 11.12
N TYR A 111 -43.37 -23.02 11.49
CA TYR A 111 -43.59 -24.47 11.66
C TYR A 111 -43.48 -24.96 13.11
N GLY A 112 -43.06 -24.10 14.04
CA GLY A 112 -42.76 -24.49 15.41
C GLY A 112 -41.35 -25.06 15.56
N GLU A 113 -40.77 -24.88 16.74
CA GLU A 113 -39.37 -25.24 17.03
C GLU A 113 -39.10 -26.74 16.88
N ALA A 114 -39.96 -27.59 17.44
CA ALA A 114 -39.78 -29.04 17.44
C ALA A 114 -39.71 -29.62 16.02
N ALA A 115 -40.61 -29.19 15.12
CA ALA A 115 -40.65 -29.68 13.74
C ALA A 115 -39.40 -29.28 12.94
N VAL A 116 -38.88 -28.06 13.18
CA VAL A 116 -37.66 -27.57 12.51
C VAL A 116 -36.43 -28.31 13.03
N GLN A 117 -36.31 -28.54 14.33
CA GLN A 117 -35.17 -29.26 14.91
C GLN A 117 -35.10 -30.72 14.49
N ASP A 118 -36.24 -31.42 14.42
CA ASP A 118 -36.28 -32.81 13.94
C ASP A 118 -35.84 -32.90 12.48
N GLU A 119 -36.31 -31.98 11.63
CA GLU A 119 -35.88 -31.92 10.23
C GLU A 119 -34.39 -31.56 10.11
N LEU A 120 -33.89 -30.61 10.91
CA LEU A 120 -32.47 -30.24 10.92
C LEU A 120 -31.58 -31.42 11.33
N ARG A 121 -32.02 -32.20 12.34
CA ARG A 121 -31.33 -33.41 12.80
C ARG A 121 -31.29 -34.47 11.70
N ARG A 122 -32.42 -34.69 11.01
CA ARG A 122 -32.48 -35.60 9.85
C ARG A 122 -31.53 -35.18 8.73
N LEU A 123 -31.42 -33.88 8.45
CA LEU A 123 -30.50 -33.34 7.44
C LEU A 123 -29.04 -33.49 7.86
N ALA A 124 -28.72 -33.30 9.15
CA ALA A 124 -27.37 -33.50 9.69
C ALA A 124 -26.93 -34.97 9.58
N GLU A 125 -27.82 -35.92 9.85
CA GLU A 125 -27.55 -37.36 9.75
C GLU A 125 -27.42 -37.87 8.31
N SER A 126 -28.13 -37.25 7.37
CA SER A 126 -28.12 -37.64 5.95
C SER A 126 -26.95 -37.04 5.15
N GLY A 127 -26.13 -36.17 5.76
CA GLY A 127 -24.97 -35.54 5.10
C GLY A 127 -25.32 -34.70 3.87
N SER A 128 -26.61 -34.47 3.61
CA SER A 128 -27.12 -33.78 2.43
C SER A 128 -27.28 -32.29 2.74
N VAL A 129 -26.15 -31.62 2.97
CA VAL A 129 -26.08 -30.17 2.94
C VAL A 129 -25.18 -29.81 1.77
N ARG A 130 -25.81 -29.48 0.64
CA ARG A 130 -25.16 -28.89 -0.53
C ARG A 130 -25.45 -27.40 -0.57
#